data_AF-A0A7C3M608-F1
#
_entry.id   AF-A0A7C3M608-F1
#
_cell.length_a   1.000
_cell.length_b   1.000
_cell.length_c   1.000
_cell.angle_alpha   90.00
_cell.angle_beta   90.00
_cell.angle_gamma   90.00
#
_symmetry.space_group_name_H-M   'P 1'
#
loop_
_entity.id
_entity.type
_entity.pdbx_description
1 polymer ?
#
loop_
_entity_poly.entity_id
_entity_poly.type
_entity_poly.pdbx_seq_one_letter_code
_entity_poly.pdbx_strand_id
1 'polypeptide(L)'
;MEPVSTSLIGVAIWEYALKPVVDSIRKEYGEETKKLLKSSLNKAFEKLPFQKKELELIETEIVEADISILTDEKKFLEFFEKNKQISDVIIESNSRNKNIDIKVEKGVGYIETMNGDISF
;
A
#
# COMPACT_ATOMS: atom_id res chain seq x y z
N MET A 1 13.13 12.21 -12.34
CA MET A 1 12.70 11.82 -10.99
C MET A 1 11.32 12.40 -10.80
N GLU A 2 10.31 11.56 -10.98
CA GLU A 2 8.94 11.89 -10.62
C GLU A 2 8.69 11.43 -9.19
N PRO A 3 7.99 12.22 -8.36
CA PRO A 3 7.66 11.82 -7.01
C PRO A 3 6.72 10.61 -7.01
N VAL A 4 6.80 9.79 -5.96
CA VAL A 4 5.91 8.65 -5.79
C VAL A 4 4.48 9.12 -5.67
N SER A 5 3.59 8.58 -6.49
CA SER A 5 2.16 8.88 -6.38
C SER A 5 1.49 7.98 -5.33
N THR A 6 0.54 8.56 -4.60
CA THR A 6 -0.32 7.83 -3.65
C THR A 6 -0.99 6.63 -4.31
N SER A 7 -1.43 6.78 -5.55
CA SER A 7 -2.11 5.74 -6.32
C SER A 7 -1.21 4.52 -6.55
N LEU A 8 0.08 4.70 -6.82
CA LEU A 8 1.02 3.58 -7.04
C LEU A 8 1.35 2.81 -5.77
N ILE A 9 1.52 3.52 -4.65
CA ILE A 9 1.67 2.87 -3.34
C ILE A 9 0.41 2.08 -3.00
N GLY A 10 -0.77 2.64 -3.30
CA GLY A 10 -2.04 1.94 -3.18
C GLY A 10 -2.05 0.64 -3.98
N VAL A 11 -1.68 0.68 -5.26
CA VAL A 11 -1.59 -0.54 -6.11
C VAL A 11 -0.63 -1.58 -5.51
N ALA A 12 0.57 -1.15 -5.09
CA ALA A 12 1.54 -2.07 -4.50
C ALA A 12 1.01 -2.74 -3.21
N ILE A 13 0.34 -1.97 -2.35
CA ILE A 13 -0.28 -2.51 -1.12
C ILE A 13 -1.42 -3.47 -1.48
N TRP A 14 -2.27 -3.13 -2.46
CA TRP A 14 -3.33 -4.02 -2.90
C TRP A 14 -2.78 -5.35 -3.38
N GLU A 15 -1.87 -5.34 -4.35
CA GLU A 15 -1.32 -6.54 -4.97
C GLU A 15 -0.53 -7.41 -3.98
N TYR A 16 0.24 -6.82 -3.06
CA TYR A 16 1.12 -7.57 -2.18
C TYR A 16 0.55 -7.88 -0.80
N ALA A 17 -0.37 -7.07 -0.27
CA ALA A 17 -0.95 -7.29 1.05
C ALA A 17 -2.40 -7.78 1.00
N LEU A 18 -3.26 -7.11 0.23
CA LEU A 18 -4.71 -7.29 0.38
C LEU A 18 -5.25 -8.36 -0.55
N LYS A 19 -4.92 -8.32 -1.84
CA LYS A 19 -5.40 -9.26 -2.86
C LYS A 19 -5.13 -10.73 -2.52
N PRO A 20 -3.94 -11.16 -2.03
CA PRO A 20 -3.73 -12.56 -1.65
C PRO A 20 -4.66 -13.01 -0.51
N VAL A 21 -4.99 -12.09 0.41
CA VAL A 21 -5.90 -12.35 1.52
C VAL A 21 -7.33 -12.40 1.00
N VAL A 22 -7.76 -11.41 0.22
CA VAL A 22 -9.11 -11.33 -0.38
C VAL A 22 -9.39 -12.55 -1.27
N ASP A 23 -8.46 -12.94 -2.13
CA ASP A 23 -8.58 -14.12 -3.01
C ASP A 23 -8.68 -15.42 -2.21
N SER A 24 -8.03 -15.49 -1.04
CA SER A 24 -8.09 -16.65 -0.15
C SER A 24 -9.40 -16.75 0.65
N ILE A 25 -10.05 -15.61 0.98
CA ILE A 25 -11.24 -15.56 1.84
C ILE A 25 -12.53 -15.63 1.01
N ARG A 26 -12.64 -16.57 0.07
CA ARG A 26 -13.86 -16.72 -0.76
C ARG A 26 -15.17 -16.88 0.01
N LYS A 27 -15.17 -17.05 1.34
CA LYS A 27 -16.34 -17.08 2.22
C LYS A 27 -15.99 -16.55 3.62
N GLU A 28 -16.78 -15.59 4.08
CA GLU A 28 -17.14 -15.30 5.48
C GLU A 28 -16.06 -15.43 6.55
N TYR A 29 -15.25 -14.38 6.77
CA TYR A 29 -14.61 -14.21 8.08
C TYR A 29 -14.57 -12.73 8.45
N GLY A 30 -15.23 -12.33 9.54
CA GLY A 30 -15.28 -10.95 10.03
C GLY A 30 -13.93 -10.49 10.61
N GLU A 31 -13.79 -10.54 11.94
CA GLU A 31 -12.58 -10.13 12.69
C GLU A 31 -11.29 -10.85 12.24
N GLU A 32 -11.37 -12.12 11.82
CA GLU A 32 -10.20 -12.87 11.34
C GLU A 32 -9.63 -12.32 10.04
N THR A 33 -10.46 -11.74 9.17
CA THR A 33 -9.99 -11.07 7.96
C THR A 33 -9.16 -9.84 8.32
N LYS A 34 -9.59 -9.03 9.29
CA LYS A 34 -8.81 -7.87 9.74
C LYS A 34 -7.44 -8.29 10.30
N LYS A 35 -7.37 -9.39 11.06
CA LYS A 35 -6.09 -9.92 11.55
C LYS A 35 -5.17 -10.41 10.42
N LEU A 36 -5.71 -11.12 9.42
CA LEU A 36 -4.96 -11.59 8.25
C LEU A 36 -4.46 -10.45 7.37
N LEU A 37 -5.30 -9.42 7.16
CA LEU A 37 -4.93 -8.21 6.44
C LEU A 37 -3.79 -7.48 7.16
N LYS A 38 -3.90 -7.29 8.47
CA LYS A 38 -2.83 -6.67 9.29
C LYS A 38 -1.50 -7.42 9.17
N SER A 39 -1.53 -8.75 9.24
CA SER A 39 -0.31 -9.55 9.07
C SER A 39 0.29 -9.45 7.66
N SER A 40 -0.54 -9.26 6.64
CA SER A 40 -0.08 -9.17 5.24
C SER A 40 0.44 -7.78 4.90
N LEU A 41 -0.12 -6.73 5.51
CA LEU A 41 0.39 -5.35 5.41
C LEU A 41 1.85 -5.25 5.86
N ASN A 42 2.21 -5.85 7.01
CA ASN A 42 3.60 -5.85 7.47
C ASN A 42 4.58 -6.40 6.42
N LYS A 43 4.20 -7.45 5.69
CA LYS A 43 5.05 -8.04 4.64
C LYS A 43 5.20 -7.13 3.41
N ALA A 44 4.15 -6.38 3.06
CA ALA A 44 4.23 -5.40 1.98
C ALA A 44 5.06 -4.18 2.40
N PHE A 45 4.89 -3.73 3.64
CA PHE A 45 5.57 -2.56 4.19
C PHE A 45 7.08 -2.74 4.35
N GLU A 46 7.55 -3.97 4.58
CA GLU A 46 8.99 -4.28 4.57
C GLU A 46 9.69 -3.89 3.25
N LYS A 47 8.94 -3.83 2.15
CA LYS A 47 9.48 -3.49 0.83
C LYS A 47 9.40 -2.00 0.53
N LEU A 48 8.54 -1.25 1.22
CA LEU A 48 8.31 0.16 0.92
C LEU A 48 9.40 1.05 1.53
N PRO A 49 9.78 2.14 0.84
CA PRO A 49 10.85 3.05 1.27
C PRO A 49 10.42 4.06 2.34
N PHE A 50 9.49 3.67 3.21
CA PHE A 50 8.95 4.50 4.28
C PHE A 50 9.60 4.16 5.63
N GLN A 51 9.73 5.16 6.49
CA GLN A 51 10.10 4.99 7.88
C GLN A 51 9.00 4.27 8.64
N LYS A 52 9.40 3.57 9.71
CA LYS A 52 8.47 2.83 10.56
C LYS A 52 7.24 3.64 11.00
N LYS A 53 7.43 4.90 11.40
CA LYS A 53 6.33 5.78 11.83
C LYS A 53 5.36 6.12 10.70
N GLU A 54 5.87 6.30 9.48
CA GLU A 54 5.05 6.55 8.29
C GLU A 54 4.21 5.30 7.95
N LEU A 55 4.84 4.12 8.02
CA LEU A 55 4.17 2.83 7.83
C LEU A 55 3.09 2.57 8.87
N GLU A 56 3.34 2.87 10.15
CA GLU A 56 2.36 2.73 11.23
C GLU A 56 1.12 3.63 11.00
N LEU A 57 1.31 4.85 10.48
CA LEU A 57 0.21 5.74 10.13
C LEU A 57 -0.61 5.19 8.96
N ILE A 58 0.05 4.73 7.89
CA ILE A 58 -0.63 4.11 6.74
C ILE A 58 -1.37 2.84 7.18
N GLU A 59 -0.75 2.00 8.03
CA GLU A 59 -1.39 0.79 8.59
C GLU A 59 -2.68 1.13 9.33
N THR A 60 -2.63 2.16 10.18
CA THR A 60 -3.75 2.57 11.02
C THR A 60 -4.94 2.96 10.16
N GLU A 61 -4.73 3.83 9.18
CA GLU A 61 -5.80 4.27 8.26
C GLU A 61 -6.40 3.09 7.47
N ILE A 62 -5.59 2.13 7.01
CA ILE A 62 -6.09 0.94 6.31
C ILE A 62 -6.89 0.03 7.24
N VAL A 63 -6.41 -0.25 8.46
CA VAL A 63 -7.07 -1.18 9.40
C VAL A 63 -8.40 -0.61 9.94
N GLU A 64 -8.47 0.71 10.09
CA GLU A 64 -9.69 1.43 10.49
C GLU A 64 -10.73 1.48 9.37
N ALA A 65 -10.34 1.32 8.10
CA ALA A 65 -11.26 1.30 6.98
C ALA A 65 -12.30 0.17 7.09
N ASP A 66 -13.46 0.43 6.48
CA ASP A 66 -14.53 -0.56 6.38
C ASP A 66 -14.07 -1.80 5.61
N ILE A 67 -14.51 -2.98 6.05
CA ILE A 67 -14.16 -4.24 5.38
C ILE A 67 -14.53 -4.23 3.90
N SER A 68 -15.63 -3.56 3.54
CA SER A 68 -16.09 -3.46 2.15
C SER A 68 -15.16 -2.64 1.24
N ILE A 69 -14.31 -1.80 1.83
CA ILE A 69 -13.22 -1.09 1.14
C ILE A 69 -12.04 -2.05 0.96
N LEU A 70 -11.68 -2.78 2.02
CA LEU A 70 -10.50 -3.66 2.04
C LEU A 70 -10.65 -4.93 1.19
N THR A 71 -11.87 -5.28 0.79
CA THR A 71 -12.15 -6.46 -0.04
C THR A 71 -12.47 -6.14 -1.49
N ASP A 72 -12.40 -4.88 -1.90
CA ASP A 72 -12.72 -4.42 -3.25
C ASP A 72 -11.60 -3.51 -3.76
N GLU A 73 -10.92 -3.93 -4.82
CA GLU A 73 -9.77 -3.22 -5.37
C GLU A 73 -10.09 -1.76 -5.68
N LYS A 74 -11.22 -1.52 -6.35
CA LYS A 74 -11.57 -0.18 -6.82
C LYS A 74 -11.87 0.73 -5.63
N LYS A 75 -12.62 0.24 -4.64
CA LYS A 75 -12.90 1.01 -3.43
C LYS A 75 -11.65 1.26 -2.60
N PHE A 76 -10.76 0.27 -2.49
CA PHE A 76 -9.50 0.41 -1.80
C PHE A 76 -8.62 1.48 -2.44
N LEU A 77 -8.41 1.42 -3.75
CA LEU A 77 -7.58 2.40 -4.46
C LEU A 77 -8.16 3.81 -4.35
N GLU A 78 -9.49 3.96 -4.48
CA GLU A 78 -10.16 5.25 -4.31
C GLU A 78 -10.05 5.78 -2.87
N PHE A 79 -10.22 4.91 -1.86
CA PHE A 79 -10.00 5.26 -0.46
C PHE A 79 -8.56 5.71 -0.22
N PHE A 80 -7.58 4.94 -0.69
CA PHE A 80 -6.17 5.19 -0.46
C PHE A 80 -5.72 6.51 -1.09
N GLU A 81 -6.18 6.79 -2.32
CA GLU A 81 -5.88 8.03 -3.03
C GLU A 81 -6.54 9.26 -2.40
N LYS A 82 -7.75 9.14 -1.86
CA LYS A 82 -8.48 10.24 -1.24
C LYS A 82 -8.17 10.42 0.24
N ASN A 83 -7.47 9.49 0.88
CA ASN A 83 -7.13 9.58 2.29
C ASN A 83 -6.05 10.66 2.49
N LYS A 84 -6.45 11.76 3.11
CA LYS A 84 -5.58 12.91 3.33
C LYS A 84 -4.34 12.56 4.16
N GLN A 85 -4.49 11.75 5.20
CA GLN A 85 -3.37 11.39 6.07
C GLN A 85 -2.32 10.58 5.32
N ILE A 86 -2.77 9.57 4.56
CA ILE A 86 -1.88 8.76 3.70
C ILE A 86 -1.19 9.65 2.66
N SER A 87 -1.94 10.54 1.99
CA SER A 87 -1.38 11.46 1.01
C SER A 87 -0.33 12.40 1.62
N ASP A 88 -0.59 12.95 2.81
CA ASP A 88 0.34 13.85 3.50
C ASP A 88 1.64 13.11 3.87
N VAL A 89 1.55 11.86 4.34
CA VAL A 89 2.72 11.00 4.61
C VAL A 89 3.56 10.78 3.35
N ILE A 90 2.92 10.48 2.21
CA ILE A 90 3.62 10.21 0.95
C ILE A 90 4.29 11.48 0.41
N ILE A 91 3.60 12.63 0.49
CA ILE A 91 4.16 13.94 0.10
C ILE A 91 5.37 14.28 0.98
N GLU A 92 5.24 14.11 2.29
CA GLU A 92 6.34 14.38 3.23
C GLU A 92 7.52 13.44 2.98
N SER A 93 7.27 12.16 2.74
CA SER A 93 8.31 11.19 2.42
C SER A 93 9.04 11.53 1.12
N ASN A 94 8.31 11.88 0.06
CA ASN A 94 8.89 12.35 -1.21
C ASN A 94 9.76 13.60 -1.02
N SER A 95 9.37 14.52 -0.13
CA SER A 95 10.14 15.73 0.16
C SER A 95 11.46 15.43 0.88
N ARG A 96 11.50 14.39 1.72
CA ARG A 96 12.69 13.91 2.43
C ARG A 96 13.59 13.04 1.55
N ASN A 97 13.00 12.14 0.77
CA ASN A 97 13.67 11.15 -0.05
C ASN A 97 13.46 11.46 -1.53
N LYS A 98 14.36 12.26 -2.11
CA LYS A 98 14.39 12.55 -3.57
C LYS A 98 14.68 11.32 -4.45
N ASN A 99 14.87 10.14 -3.87
CA ASN A 99 15.45 8.96 -4.52
C ASN A 99 14.50 7.75 -4.60
N ILE A 100 13.20 7.93 -4.41
CA ILE A 100 12.24 6.86 -4.75
C ILE A 100 11.84 7.11 -6.19
N ASP A 101 12.26 6.22 -7.09
CA ASP A 101 11.97 6.32 -8.53
C ASP A 101 10.88 5.33 -8.92
N ILE A 102 10.07 5.72 -9.89
CA ILE A 102 9.09 4.82 -10.48
C ILE A 102 9.49 4.60 -11.92
N LYS A 103 9.66 3.33 -12.30
CA LYS A 103 9.86 2.93 -13.68
C LYS A 103 8.73 2.04 -14.11
N VAL A 104 8.27 2.20 -15.35
CA VAL A 104 7.38 1.23 -15.98
C VAL A 104 8.16 0.62 -17.13
N GLU A 105 8.55 -0.65 -16.99
CA GLU A 105 9.23 -1.38 -18.06
C GLU A 105 8.37 -2.55 -18.52
N LYS A 106 8.10 -2.61 -19.83
CA LYS A 106 7.39 -3.73 -20.47
C LYS A 106 6.02 -4.06 -19.87
N GLY A 107 5.33 -3.05 -19.32
CA GLY A 107 4.01 -3.21 -18.71
C GLY A 107 4.04 -3.65 -17.24
N VAL A 108 5.22 -3.74 -16.63
CA VAL A 108 5.41 -3.99 -15.20
C VAL A 108 5.79 -2.66 -14.54
N GLY A 109 5.10 -2.33 -13.45
CA GLY A 109 5.43 -1.17 -12.61
C GLY A 109 6.57 -1.52 -11.65
N TYR A 110 7.50 -0.59 -11.45
CA TYR A 110 8.63 -0.75 -10.53
C TYR A 110 8.67 0.47 -9.60
N ILE A 111 8.79 0.22 -8.30
CA ILE A 111 9.24 1.22 -7.33
C ILE A 111 10.70 0.89 -7.03
N GLU A 112 11.62 1.73 -7.52
CA GLU A 112 13.04 1.66 -7.24
C GLU A 112 13.29 2.29 -5.86
N THR A 113 13.83 1.50 -4.93
CA THR A 113 14.15 1.94 -3.57
C THR A 113 15.62 1.71 -3.25
N MET A 114 16.12 2.33 -2.17
CA MET A 114 17.46 2.04 -1.64
C MET A 114 17.65 0.58 -1.16
N ASN A 115 16.56 -0.18 -1.00
CA ASN A 115 16.57 -1.58 -0.55
C ASN A 115 16.28 -2.59 -1.68
N GLY A 116 16.25 -2.13 -2.94
CA GLY A 116 15.92 -2.93 -4.12
C GLY A 116 14.58 -2.57 -4.75
N ASP A 117 14.27 -3.23 -5.87
CA ASP A 117 13.12 -2.90 -6.70
C ASP A 117 11.87 -3.67 -6.27
N ILE A 118 10.74 -2.97 -6.16
CA ILE A 118 9.43 -3.58 -6.02
C ILE A 118 8.75 -3.58 -7.39
N SER A 119 8.74 -4.71 -8.09
CA SER A 119 7.93 -4.93 -9.30
C SER A 119 6.44 -5.09 -8.94
N PHE A 120 5.48 -4.81 -9.83
CA PHE A 120 4.06 -5.18 -9.75
C PHE A 120 3.38 -5.15 -11.13
#